data_AF-A0A932UWD9-F1
#
_entry.id   AF-A0A932UWD9-F1
#
_cell.length_a   1.000
_cell.length_b   1.000
_cell.length_c   1.000
_cell.angle_alpha   90.00
_cell.angle_beta   90.00
_cell.angle_gamma   90.00
#
_symmetry.space_group_name_H-M   'P 1'
#
loop_
_entity.id
_entity.type
_entity.pdbx_description
1 polymer ?
#
loop_
_entity_poly.entity_id
_entity_poly.type
_entity_poly.pdbx_seq_one_letter_code
_entity_poly.pdbx_strand_id
1 'polypeptide(L)' 'MSIGTRAAACTSCGKRLNRKQWYYRNGKYFCKKRCWVTESEKTASEAKKAEAAKEAPAAS' A
#
# COMPACT_ATOMS: atom_id res chain seq x y z
N MET A 1 -22.52 8.36 -16.60
CA MET A 1 -21.79 7.17 -16.11
C MET A 1 -21.87 7.15 -14.59
N SER A 2 -22.50 6.13 -14.01
CA SER A 2 -22.72 6.02 -12.57
C SER A 2 -21.40 6.12 -11.81
N ILE A 3 -21.25 7.14 -10.97
CA ILE A 3 -20.14 7.30 -10.02
C ILE A 3 -20.40 6.29 -8.88
N GLY A 4 -20.33 5.01 -9.22
CA GLY A 4 -20.31 3.95 -8.23
C GLY A 4 -19.05 4.15 -7.42
N THR A 5 -19.20 4.48 -6.14
CA THR A 5 -18.11 4.59 -5.17
C THR A 5 -17.18 3.40 -5.37
N ARG A 6 -16.00 3.61 -5.96
CA ARG A 6 -15.05 2.54 -6.25
C ARG A 6 -14.78 1.82 -4.94
N ALA A 7 -15.27 0.59 -4.81
CA ALA A 7 -14.97 -0.23 -3.65
C ALA A 7 -13.44 -0.32 -3.53
N ALA A 8 -12.90 -0.01 -2.36
CA ALA A 8 -11.46 -0.09 -2.16
C ALA A 8 -10.98 -1.50 -2.53
N ALA A 9 -9.87 -1.59 -3.25
CA ALA A 9 -9.26 -2.86 -3.59
C ALA A 9 -8.11 -3.14 -2.62
N CYS A 10 -7.87 -4.41 -2.32
CA CYS A 10 -6.67 -4.81 -1.61
C CYS A 10 -5.45 -4.47 -2.47
N THR A 11 -4.49 -3.74 -1.90
CA THR A 11 -3.28 -3.34 -2.63
C THR A 11 -2.43 -4.55 -3.03
N SER A 12 -2.38 -5.58 -2.17
CA SER A 12 -1.54 -6.76 -2.37
C SER A 12 -2.10 -7.77 -3.38
N CYS A 13 -3.43 -7.96 -3.42
CA CYS A 13 -4.06 -9.01 -4.25
C CYS A 13 -5.16 -8.51 -5.19
N GLY A 14 -5.42 -7.20 -5.25
CA GLY A 14 -6.41 -6.58 -6.14
C GLY A 14 -7.87 -6.91 -5.81
N LYS A 15 -8.13 -7.71 -4.77
CA LYS A 15 -9.48 -8.17 -4.42
C LYS A 15 -10.33 -6.99 -3.92
N ARG A 16 -11.56 -6.87 -4.42
CA ARG A 16 -12.52 -5.85 -3.94
C ARG A 16 -12.82 -6.08 -2.46
N LEU A 17 -12.73 -5.01 -1.68
CA LEU A 17 -13.00 -5.01 -0.26
C LEU A 17 -14.47 -4.69 -0.02
N ASN A 18 -15.10 -5.51 0.82
CA ASN A 18 -16.43 -5.23 1.32
C ASN A 18 -16.32 -4.23 2.47
N ARG A 19 -17.26 -3.28 2.56
CA ARG A 19 -17.27 -2.20 3.58
C ARG A 19 -17.20 -2.72 5.02
N LYS A 20 -17.55 -3.99 5.25
CA LYS A 20 -17.63 -4.60 6.57
C LYS A 20 -16.28 -5.07 7.11
N GLN A 21 -15.32 -5.44 6.25
CA GLN A 21 -14.00 -5.90 6.68
C GLN A 21 -12.91 -5.52 5.68
N TRP A 22 -12.09 -4.58 6.11
CA TRP A 22 -10.87 -4.14 5.44
C TRP A 22 -9.85 -3.75 6.50
N TYR A 23 -8.59 -4.00 6.19
CA TYR A 23 -7.45 -3.70 7.05
C TYR A 23 -6.71 -2.52 6.44
N TYR A 24 -6.77 -1.35 7.07
CA TYR A 24 -6.13 -0.13 6.58
C TYR A 24 -4.81 0.10 7.31
N ARG A 25 -3.71 0.31 6.56
CA ARG A 25 -2.38 0.56 7.12
C ARG A 25 -1.50 1.33 6.14
N ASN A 26 -0.70 2.29 6.63
CA ASN A 26 0.24 3.08 5.82
C ASN A 26 -0.38 3.69 4.55
N GLY A 27 -1.61 4.21 4.63
CA GLY A 27 -2.29 4.78 3.46
C GLY A 27 -2.96 3.76 2.53
N LYS A 28 -2.82 2.45 2.81
CA LYS A 28 -3.21 1.37 1.90
C LYS A 28 -4.30 0.48 2.51
N TYR A 29 -5.12 -0.10 1.64
CA TYR A 29 -6.17 -1.03 2.02
C TYR A 29 -5.78 -2.49 1.74
N PHE A 30 -6.14 -3.38 2.65
CA PHE A 30 -5.85 -4.81 2.58
C PHE A 30 -7.07 -5.64 2.95
N CYS A 31 -7.21 -6.82 2.36
CA CYS A 31 -8.33 -7.72 2.67
C CYS A 31 -8.13 -8.51 3.97
N LYS A 32 -6.87 -8.76 4.35
CA LYS A 32 -6.49 -9.52 5.54
C LYS A 32 -5.14 -9.02 6.05
N LYS A 33 -4.83 -9.26 7.32
CA LYS A 33 -3.53 -8.94 7.94
C LYS A 33 -2.34 -9.54 7.17
N ARG A 34 -2.47 -10.77 6.65
CA ARG A 34 -1.40 -11.41 5.85
C ARG A 34 -1.01 -10.59 4.61
N CYS A 35 -2.00 -10.05 3.89
CA CYS A 35 -1.73 -9.19 2.72
C CYS A 35 -0.96 -7.93 3.09
N TRP A 36 -1.23 -7.36 4.27
CA TRP A 36 -0.46 -6.24 4.77
C TRP A 36 0.99 -6.62 5.12
N VAL A 37 1.20 -7.76 5.78
CA VAL A 37 2.56 -8.23 6.15
C VAL A 37 3.38 -8.47 4.89
N THR A 38 2.86 -9.23 3.92
CA THR A 38 3.56 -9.51 2.66
C THR A 38 3.91 -8.23 1.90
N GLU A 39 3.01 -7.25 1.87
CA GLU A 39 3.30 -5.99 1.20
C GLU A 39 4.25 -5.09 2.01
N SER A 40 4.22 -5.16 3.33
CA SER A 40 5.15 -4.44 4.20
C SER A 40 6.56 -4.99 4.08
N GLU A 41 6.72 -6.32 3.97
CA GLU A 41 8.01 -6.96 3.71
C GLU A 41 8.58 -6.53 2.36
N LYS A 42 7.75 -6.50 1.31
CA LYS A 42 8.14 -5.97 0.00
C LYS A 42 8.54 -4.50 0.07
N THR A 43 7.69 -3.67 0.69
CA THR A 43 7.93 -2.22 0.80
C THR A 43 9.17 -1.92 1.65
N ALA A 44 9.43 -2.67 2.72
CA ALA A 44 10.62 -2.50 3.55
C ALA A 44 11.91 -2.84 2.79
N SER A 45 11.87 -3.86 1.92
CA SER A 45 12.97 -4.20 1.03
C SER A 45 13.24 -3.08 0.01
N GLU A 46 12.18 -2.48 -0.55
CA GLU A 46 12.33 -1.39 -1.53
C GLU A 46 12.65 -0.04 -0.88
N ALA A 47 12.16 0.24 0.33
CA ALA A 47 12.48 1.44 1.09
C ALA A 47 13.96 1.50 1.45
N LYS A 48 14.60 0.37 1.78
CA LYS A 48 16.06 0.29 1.95
C LYS A 48 16.84 0.60 0.67
N LYS A 49 16.26 0.41 -0.51
CA LYS A 49 16.86 0.82 -1.79
C LYS A 49 16.59 2.28 -2.14
N ALA A 50 15.43 2.82 -1.73
CA ALA A 50 15.04 4.19 -2.00
C ALA A 50 15.70 5.21 -1.06
N GLU A 51 16.09 4.81 0.16
CA GLU A 51 16.81 5.67 1.10
C GLU A 51 18.22 6.02 0.61
N ALA A 52 18.86 5.13 -0.17
CA ALA A 52 20.12 5.42 -0.85
C ALA A 52 20.01 6.42 -2.01
N ALA A 53 18.78 6.76 -2.46
CA ALA A 53 18.54 7.67 -3.57
C ALA A 53 18.01 9.06 -3.15
N LYS A 54 17.78 9.28 -1.84
CA LYS A 54 17.33 10.58 -1.31
C LYS A 54 18.42 11.37 -0.57
N GLU A 55 19.60 10.80 -0.38
CA GLU A 55 20.77 11.55 0.11
C GLU A 55 21.54 12.15 -1.07
N ALA A 56 20.95 13.14 -1.73
CA ALA A 56 21.68 14.19 -2.43
C ALA A 56 20.86 15.50 -2.43
N PRO A 57 20.52 16.09 -1.27
CA PRO A 57 20.16 17.49 -1.24
C PRO A 57 21.39 18.36 -1.56
N ALA A 58 21.27 19.13 -2.64
CA ALA A 58 21.83 20.47 -2.87
C ALA A 58 23.02 20.95 -2.01
N ALA A 59 24.17 21.15 -2.67
CA ALA A 59 25.07 22.28 -2.44
C ALA A 59 25.22 22.94 -3.83
N SER A 60 24.54 24.05 -4.14
CA SER A 60 24.86 25.45 -3.76
C SER A 60 26.29 25.83 -4.07
#